data_AF-A0A956P814-F1
#
_entry.id   AF-A0A956P814-F1
#
_cell.length_a   1.000
_cell.length_b   1.000
_cell.length_c   1.000
_cell.angle_alpha   90.00
_cell.angle_beta   90.00
_cell.angle_gamma   90.00
#
_symmetry.space_group_name_H-M   'P 1'
#
loop_
_entity.id
_entity.type
_entity.pdbx_description
1 polymer ?
#
loop_
_entity_poly.entity_id
_entity_poly.type
_entity_poly.pdbx_seq_one_letter_code
_entity_poly.pdbx_strand_id
1 'polypeptide(L)'
;SHDGRFVAFDSPSPLVGTSNVSTQIYIRDRVAGETRLASRNVLGERGSGGASGGGETSVAMSADGGWVAFTSTADNLVGGDTNNFADIFVAPNPFTERIPFPNETGF
;
A
#
# COMPACT_ATOMS: atom_id res chain seq x y z
N SER A 1 3.35 4.79 12.43
CA SER A 1 4.77 5.03 12.68
C SER A 1 4.98 5.22 14.17
N HIS A 2 6.22 5.12 14.66
CA HIS A 2 6.53 5.22 16.09
C HIS A 2 6.14 6.58 16.70
N ASP A 3 6.26 7.67 15.93
CA ASP A 3 5.87 9.02 16.31
C ASP A 3 4.36 9.31 16.13
N GLY A 4 3.60 8.36 15.58
CA GLY A 4 2.18 8.51 15.29
C GLY A 4 1.85 9.53 14.20
N ARG A 5 2.83 10.01 13.42
CA ARG A 5 2.59 10.89 12.27
C ARG A 5 1.85 10.17 11.15
N PHE A 6 2.30 8.96 10.82
CA PHE A 6 1.70 8.14 9.78
C PHE A 6 0.88 7.01 10.40
N VAL A 7 -0.33 6.80 9.86
CA VAL A 7 -1.23 5.71 10.26
C VAL A 7 -1.61 4.92 9.02
N ALA A 8 -1.34 3.61 9.02
CA ALA A 8 -1.79 2.69 7.98
C ALA A 8 -3.10 2.02 8.42
N PHE A 9 -4.04 1.87 7.50
CA PHE A 9 -5.35 1.30 7.77
C PHE A 9 -5.97 0.76 6.47
N ASP A 10 -6.84 -0.24 6.58
CA ASP A 10 -7.64 -0.70 5.47
C ASP A 10 -8.99 0.03 5.38
N SER A 11 -9.56 0.13 4.19
CA SER A 11 -10.91 0.66 3.99
C SER A 11 -11.62 -0.08 2.86
N PRO A 12 -12.86 -0.54 3.07
CA PRO A 12 -13.69 -1.14 2.03
C PRO A 12 -14.23 -0.09 1.05
N SER A 13 -14.16 1.20 1.39
CA SER A 13 -14.59 2.32 0.54
C SER A 13 -13.38 3.07 -0.05
N PRO A 14 -13.52 3.66 -1.26
CA PRO A 14 -12.42 4.36 -1.89
C PRO A 14 -12.21 5.71 -1.21
N LEU A 15 -11.07 5.89 -0.54
CA LEU A 15 -10.69 7.18 0.08
C LEU A 15 -9.81 8.06 -0.81
N VAL A 16 -9.35 7.50 -1.94
CA VAL A 16 -8.59 8.19 -2.99
C VAL A 16 -9.02 7.58 -4.32
N GLY A 17 -9.46 8.40 -5.29
CA GLY A 17 -10.02 7.97 -6.58
C GLY A 17 -11.45 7.42 -6.50
N THR A 18 -11.95 6.86 -7.61
CA THR A 18 -13.40 6.56 -7.78
C THR A 18 -13.75 5.09 -7.94
N SER A 19 -12.79 4.16 -8.06
CA SER A 19 -13.06 2.73 -8.19
C SER A 19 -12.38 1.92 -7.09
N ASN A 20 -13.18 1.09 -6.42
CA ASN A 20 -12.74 0.04 -5.52
C ASN A 20 -13.54 -1.21 -5.86
N VAL A 21 -12.88 -2.24 -6.39
CA VAL A 21 -13.46 -3.58 -6.54
C VAL A 21 -13.26 -4.42 -5.27
N SER A 22 -12.57 -3.88 -4.26
CA SER A 22 -12.10 -4.59 -3.07
C SER A 22 -11.62 -3.62 -1.96
N THR A 23 -11.41 -4.14 -0.73
CA THR A 23 -10.78 -3.39 0.38
C THR A 23 -9.34 -3.00 0.04
N GLN A 24 -8.95 -1.76 0.30
CA GLN A 24 -7.63 -1.22 -0.03
C GLN A 24 -6.88 -0.73 1.20
N ILE A 25 -5.55 -0.65 1.11
CA ILE A 25 -4.68 -0.14 2.18
C ILE A 25 -4.33 1.32 1.92
N TYR A 26 -4.52 2.15 2.94
CA TYR A 26 -4.25 3.58 2.91
C TYR A 26 -3.26 3.97 4.00
N ILE A 27 -2.57 5.09 3.77
CA ILE A 27 -1.78 5.77 4.79
C ILE A 27 -2.33 7.19 4.96
N ARG A 28 -2.53 7.60 6.21
CA ARG A 28 -2.87 8.98 6.61
C ARG A 28 -1.62 9.66 7.17
N ASP A 29 -1.26 10.83 6.63
CA ASP A 29 -0.39 11.78 7.34
C ASP A 29 -1.27 12.63 8.26
N ARG A 30 -1.09 12.46 9.59
CA ARG A 30 -1.88 13.17 10.60
C ARG A 30 -1.48 14.63 10.78
N VAL A 31 -0.27 15.01 10.35
CA VAL A 31 0.19 16.40 10.38
C VAL A 31 -0.36 17.16 9.18
N ALA A 32 -0.23 16.58 7.98
CA ALA A 32 -0.73 17.22 6.74
C ALA A 32 -2.24 17.08 6.54
N GLY A 33 -2.88 16.10 7.20
CA GLY A 33 -4.30 15.82 7.00
C GLY A 33 -4.61 15.20 5.63
N GLU A 34 -3.65 14.49 5.03
CA GLU A 34 -3.77 13.85 3.73
C GLU A 34 -3.86 12.33 3.85
N THR A 35 -4.63 11.69 2.97
CA THR A 35 -4.72 10.23 2.83
C THR A 35 -4.22 9.83 1.44
N ARG A 36 -3.37 8.79 1.36
CA ARG A 36 -2.84 8.25 0.10
C ARG A 36 -2.98 6.73 0.03
N LEU A 37 -3.15 6.20 -1.17
CA LEU A 37 -3.21 4.77 -1.43
C LEU A 37 -1.83 4.13 -1.30
N ALA A 38 -1.74 3.05 -0.54
CA ALA A 38 -0.51 2.28 -0.32
C ALA A 38 -0.52 0.91 -1.04
N SER A 39 -1.69 0.27 -1.21
CA SER A 39 -1.85 -0.97 -2.00
C SER A 39 -1.82 -0.70 -3.51
N ARG A 40 -0.64 -0.33 -4.00
CA ARG A 40 -0.40 -0.06 -5.42
C ARG A 40 0.87 -0.75 -5.89
N ASN A 41 0.93 -1.07 -7.18
CA ASN A 41 2.13 -1.61 -7.80
C ASN A 41 3.19 -0.52 -8.05
N VAL A 42 4.34 -0.92 -8.58
CA VAL A 42 5.47 -0.02 -8.87
C VAL A 42 5.16 1.06 -9.92
N LEU A 43 4.13 0.85 -10.76
CA LEU A 43 3.64 1.81 -11.75
C LEU A 43 2.58 2.77 -11.16
N GLY A 44 2.19 2.57 -9.89
CA GLY A 44 1.20 3.38 -9.19
C GLY A 44 -0.25 2.91 -9.38
N GLU A 45 -0.46 1.76 -10.01
CA GLU A 45 -1.79 1.19 -10.25
C GLU A 45 -2.31 0.47 -8.99
N ARG A 46 -3.62 0.51 -8.74
CA ARG A 46 -4.21 -0.14 -7.56
C ARG A 46 -4.10 -1.67 -7.63
N GLY A 47 -4.01 -2.31 -6.47
CA GLY A 47 -4.21 -3.75 -6.34
C GLY A 47 -5.59 -4.18 -6.84
N SER A 48 -5.64 -5.21 -7.69
CA SER A 48 -6.84 -5.84 -8.26
C SER A 48 -7.63 -6.65 -7.21
N GLY A 49 -6.92 -7.22 -6.24
CA GLY A 49 -7.47 -7.95 -5.09
C GLY A 49 -7.69 -7.08 -3.87
N GLY A 50 -8.41 -7.63 -2.88
CA GLY A 50 -8.67 -6.95 -1.62
C GLY A 50 -7.65 -7.29 -0.55
N ALA A 51 -7.47 -6.37 0.40
CA ALA A 51 -6.89 -6.73 1.67
C ALA A 51 -7.70 -7.90 2.26
N SER A 52 -7.05 -9.04 2.52
CA SER A 52 -7.72 -10.25 3.02
C SER A 52 -8.06 -10.09 4.50
N GLY A 53 -9.15 -9.37 4.76
CA GLY A 53 -9.67 -9.11 6.10
C GLY A 53 -10.31 -10.35 6.71
N GLY A 54 -9.54 -11.10 7.50
CA GLY A 54 -10.03 -12.20 8.34
C GLY A 54 -9.62 -12.14 9.82
N GLY A 55 -8.62 -11.32 10.18
CA GLY A 55 -8.15 -11.21 11.56
C GLY A 55 -6.95 -10.28 11.68
N GLU A 56 -6.81 -9.70 12.88
CA GLU A 56 -5.72 -9.00 13.62
C GLU A 56 -4.47 -8.41 12.90
N THR A 57 -4.18 -8.72 11.64
CA THR A 57 -2.96 -8.32 10.90
C THR A 57 -3.23 -7.98 9.42
N SER A 58 -4.26 -7.18 9.10
CA SER A 58 -4.48 -6.71 7.71
C SER A 58 -3.40 -5.72 7.26
N VAL A 59 -2.78 -4.99 8.18
CA VAL A 59 -1.81 -3.95 7.88
C VAL A 59 -0.86 -3.66 9.06
N ALA A 60 0.43 -3.48 8.78
CA ALA A 60 1.45 -3.08 9.75
C ALA A 60 2.37 -2.02 9.14
N MET A 61 2.68 -0.97 9.91
CA MET A 61 3.60 0.09 9.49
C MET A 61 4.94 -0.05 10.20
N SER A 62 6.04 0.13 9.47
CA SER A 62 7.39 0.15 10.05
C SER A 62 7.52 1.27 11.11
N ALA A 63 8.42 1.07 12.07
CA ALA A 63 8.62 2.04 13.16
C ALA A 63 9.02 3.43 12.62
N ASP A 64 9.89 3.45 11.61
CA ASP A 64 10.32 4.66 10.90
C ASP A 64 9.24 5.27 9.99
N GLY A 65 8.12 4.57 9.76
CA GLY A 65 7.05 4.99 8.87
C GLY A 65 7.40 4.95 7.39
N GLY A 66 8.53 4.37 6.99
CA GLY A 66 8.95 4.28 5.58
C GLY A 66 8.24 3.19 4.78
N TRP A 67 7.67 2.18 5.44
CA TRP A 67 7.13 0.99 4.80
C TRP A 67 5.83 0.52 5.45
N VAL A 68 5.02 -0.18 4.67
CA VAL A 68 3.80 -0.86 5.13
C VAL A 68 3.77 -2.29 4.62
N ALA A 69 3.48 -3.23 5.51
CA ALA A 69 3.21 -4.62 5.19
C ALA A 69 1.69 -4.86 5.26
N PHE A 70 1.13 -5.65 4.34
CA PHE A 70 -0.29 -5.96 4.30
C PHE A 70 -0.55 -7.27 3.58
N THR A 71 -1.65 -7.95 3.91
CA THR A 71 -2.09 -9.15 3.21
C THR A 71 -3.04 -8.78 2.07
N SER A 72 -2.89 -9.40 0.90
CA SER A 72 -3.77 -9.15 -0.24
C SER A 72 -3.89 -10.38 -1.12
N THR A 73 -5.01 -10.53 -1.82
CA THR A 73 -5.20 -11.54 -2.88
C THR A 73 -4.95 -10.94 -4.28
N ALA A 74 -4.19 -9.85 -4.36
CA ALA A 74 -4.04 -9.06 -5.59
C ALA A 74 -2.90 -9.58 -6.46
N ASP A 75 -3.24 -10.10 -7.64
CA ASP A 75 -2.32 -10.65 -8.63
C ASP A 75 -1.46 -9.63 -9.39
N ASN A 76 -1.73 -8.32 -9.21
CA ASN A 76 -1.10 -7.24 -9.99
C ASN A 76 -0.23 -6.30 -9.16
N LEU A 77 0.00 -6.58 -7.87
CA LEU A 77 0.87 -5.76 -7.02
C LEU A 77 2.36 -5.99 -7.31
N VAL A 78 2.72 -7.21 -7.70
CA VAL A 78 4.06 -7.63 -8.11
C VAL A 78 3.93 -8.50 -9.36
N GLY A 79 4.82 -8.30 -10.34
CA GLY A 79 4.81 -9.12 -11.56
C GLY A 79 5.08 -10.59 -11.25
N GLY A 80 4.21 -11.49 -11.72
CA GLY A 80 4.34 -12.93 -11.55
C GLY A 80 3.50 -13.55 -10.43
N ASP A 81 2.77 -12.73 -9.67
CA ASP A 81 1.73 -13.26 -8.77
C ASP A 81 0.53 -13.75 -9.59
N THR A 82 0.15 -15.01 -9.40
CA THR A 82 -0.83 -15.73 -10.25
C THR A 82 -1.67 -16.75 -9.48
N ASN A 83 -1.44 -16.91 -8.17
CA ASN A 83 -2.00 -18.03 -7.41
C ASN A 83 -3.41 -17.71 -6.83
N ASN A 84 -3.84 -16.44 -6.84
CA ASN A 84 -5.09 -15.95 -6.24
C ASN A 84 -5.28 -16.31 -4.75
N PHE A 85 -4.19 -16.61 -4.04
CA PHE A 85 -4.17 -16.78 -2.60
C PHE A 85 -3.74 -15.47 -1.93
N ALA A 86 -3.99 -15.37 -0.61
CA ALA A 86 -3.55 -14.21 0.14
C ALA A 86 -2.04 -14.27 0.39
N ASP A 87 -1.32 -13.31 -0.15
CA ASP A 87 0.12 -13.12 0.07
C ASP A 87 0.38 -11.89 0.95
N ILE A 88 1.57 -11.85 1.56
CA ILE A 88 2.03 -10.67 2.32
C ILE A 88 2.88 -9.79 1.40
N PHE A 89 2.42 -8.56 1.19
CA PHE A 89 3.11 -7.54 0.41
C PHE A 89 3.75 -6.50 1.32
N VAL A 90 4.86 -5.92 0.86
CA VAL A 90 5.47 -4.75 1.48
C VAL A 90 5.57 -3.63 0.45
N ALA A 91 5.04 -2.46 0.77
CA ALA A 91 5.05 -1.28 -0.10
C ALA A 91 5.68 -0.08 0.62
N PRO A 92 6.33 0.84 -0.12
CA PRO A 92 6.85 2.08 0.46
C PRO A 92 5.69 2.99 0.88
N ASN A 93 5.91 3.78 1.93
CA ASN A 93 4.99 4.83 2.33
C ASN A 93 4.84 5.83 1.17
N PRO A 94 3.62 6.12 0.70
CA PRO A 94 3.38 7.04 -0.41
C PRO A 94 3.69 8.51 -0.10
N PHE A 95 4.03 8.84 1.15
CA PHE A 95 4.52 10.15 1.58
C PHE A 95 6.05 10.22 1.68
N THR A 96 6.75 9.08 1.69
CA THR A 96 8.21 9.08 1.56
C THR A 96 8.52 9.12 0.07
N GLU A 97 9.25 10.14 -0.36
CA GLU A 97 9.69 10.22 -1.75
C GLU A 97 10.44 8.93 -2.10
N ARG A 98 10.06 8.32 -3.24
CA ARG A 98 10.95 7.38 -3.91
C ARG A 98 12.17 8.20 -4.24
N ILE A 99 13.27 8.06 -3.49
CA ILE A 99 14.56 8.53 -3.97
C ILE A 99 14.72 7.86 -5.34
N PRO A 100 14.70 8.61 -6.46
CA PRO A 100 15.01 8.01 -7.74
C PRO A 100 16.41 7.47 -7.57
N PHE A 101 16.63 6.18 -7.82
CA PHE A 101 17.99 5.78 -8.13
C PHE A 101 18.42 6.68 -9.29
N PRO A 102 19.45 7.53 -9.15
CA PRO A 102 20.04 8.11 -10.34
C PRO A 102 20.42 6.89 -11.20
N ASN A 103 20.09 6.91 -12.50
CA ASN A 103 20.57 6.01 -13.56
C ASN A 103 19.50 5.24 -14.39
N GLU A 104 18.22 5.64 -14.43
CA GLU A 104 17.33 5.22 -15.55
C GLU A 104 17.54 6.08 -16.82
N THR A 105 18.80 6.28 -17.21
CA THR A 105 19.17 6.65 -18.59
C THR A 105 20.21 5.67 -19.07
N GLY A 106 19.79 4.62 -19.76
CA GLY A 106 20.66 3.59 -20.31
C GLY A 106 20.02 2.81 -21.44
N PHE A 107 20.28 3.29 -22.66
CA PHE A 107 20.04 2.75 -24.01
C PHE A 107 18.65 2.91 -24.61
#